data_AF-A0A2G6C786-F1
#
_entry.id   AF-A0A2G6C786-F1
#
_cell.length_a   1.000
_cell.length_b   1.000
_cell.length_c   1.000
_cell.angle_alpha   90.00
_cell.angle_beta   90.00
_cell.angle_gamma   90.00
#
_symmetry.space_group_name_H-M   'P 1'
#
loop_
_entity.id
_entity.type
_entity.pdbx_description
1 polymer ?
#
loop_
_entity_poly.entity_id
_entity_poly.type
_entity_poly.pdbx_seq_one_letter_code
_entity_poly.pdbx_strand_id
1 'polypeptide(L)'
;MYQLALYMGLLLMLGLVVMYAIGPQRANALNFAYGTSYSDNFFFNKQLISVVLSVVAFAFCAWLPYRLLVEKFSTKIFVTGLALCVLLVFCGAVLNLSFASETNGAYRWFYIGGLGSFQPSELLKFGALVFVAGFK
;
A
#
# COMPACT_ATOMS: atom_id res chain seq x y z
N MET A 1 -21.26 -14.46 8.81
CA MET A 1 -20.14 -13.58 9.20
C MET A 1 -18.77 -14.19 8.93
N TYR A 2 -18.55 -15.48 9.22
CA TYR A 2 -17.25 -16.16 8.99
C TYR A 2 -16.86 -16.39 7.52
N GLN A 3 -17.83 -16.47 6.60
CA GLN A 3 -17.58 -16.72 5.18
C GLN A 3 -16.71 -15.63 4.52
N LEU A 4 -16.88 -14.35 4.91
CA LEU A 4 -16.07 -13.25 4.36
C LEU A 4 -14.60 -13.36 4.75
N ALA A 5 -14.31 -13.68 6.01
CA ALA A 5 -12.94 -13.89 6.48
C ALA A 5 -12.31 -15.12 5.80
N LEU A 6 -13.09 -16.18 5.60
CA LEU A 6 -12.64 -17.39 4.91
C LEU A 6 -12.29 -17.11 3.44
N TYR A 7 -13.15 -16.40 2.69
CA TYR A 7 -12.86 -16.04 1.30
C TYR A 7 -11.66 -15.09 1.17
N MET A 8 -11.53 -14.12 2.09
CA MET A 8 -10.36 -13.25 2.14
C MET A 8 -9.07 -14.04 2.38
N GLY A 9 -9.08 -14.97 3.35
CA GLY A 9 -7.94 -15.85 3.62
C GLY A 9 -7.55 -16.72 2.42
N LEU A 10 -8.54 -17.32 1.74
CA LEU A 10 -8.30 -18.12 0.53
C LEU A 10 -7.66 -17.28 -0.59
N LEU A 11 -8.16 -16.07 -0.83
CA LEU A 11 -7.62 -15.17 -1.86
C LEU A 11 -6.18 -14.73 -1.54
N LEU A 12 -5.88 -14.43 -0.28
CA LEU A 12 -4.51 -14.09 0.15
C LEU A 12 -3.54 -15.25 -0.05
N MET A 13 -3.96 -16.47 0.29
CA MET A 13 -3.15 -17.68 0.09
C MET A 13 -2.92 -17.98 -1.39
N LEU A 14 -3.96 -17.85 -2.22
CA LEU A 14 -3.85 -17.99 -3.67
C LEU A 14 -2.86 -16.97 -4.24
N GLY A 15 -2.92 -15.70 -3.80
CA GLY A 15 -1.97 -14.66 -4.19
C GLY A 15 -0.53 -14.98 -3.80
N LEU A 16 -0.30 -15.53 -2.60
CA LEU A 16 1.01 -15.98 -2.15
C LEU A 16 1.57 -17.13 -3.00
N VAL A 17 0.75 -18.12 -3.35
CA VAL A 17 1.15 -19.24 -4.22
C VAL A 17 1.54 -18.74 -5.61
N VAL A 18 0.74 -17.84 -6.20
CA VAL A 18 1.03 -17.23 -7.51
C VAL A 18 2.33 -16.42 -7.46
N MET A 19 2.54 -15.63 -6.40
CA MET A 19 3.76 -14.85 -6.22
C MET A 19 5.00 -15.72 -5.99
N TYR A 20 4.85 -16.88 -5.34
CA TYR A 20 5.93 -17.85 -5.23
C TYR A 20 6.29 -18.47 -6.59
N ALA A 21 5.31 -18.74 -7.44
CA ALA A 21 5.55 -19.30 -8.78
C ALA A 21 6.21 -18.29 -9.75
N ILE A 22 5.76 -17.03 -9.73
CA ILE A 22 6.19 -15.99 -10.69
C ILE A 22 7.38 -15.17 -10.14
N GLY A 23 7.56 -15.10 -8.83
CA GLY A 23 8.59 -14.32 -8.14
C GLY A 23 10.02 -14.59 -8.65
N PRO A 24 10.47 -15.85 -8.75
CA PRO A 24 11.79 -16.20 -9.27
C PRO A 24 11.98 -15.81 -10.74
N GLN A 25 10.95 -16.02 -11.58
CA GLN A 25 11.00 -15.65 -12.99
C GLN A 25 11.16 -14.14 -13.17
N ARG A 26 10.47 -13.35 -12.34
CA ARG A 26 10.58 -11.89 -12.34
C ARG A 26 11.92 -11.40 -11.77
N ALA A 27 12.43 -12.03 -10.72
CA ALA A 27 13.75 -11.73 -10.17
C ALA A 27 14.85 -11.97 -11.20
N ASN A 28 14.81 -13.11 -11.89
CA ASN A 28 15.77 -13.44 -12.92
C ASN A 28 15.68 -12.47 -14.12
N ALA A 29 14.48 -12.13 -14.60
CA ALA A 29 14.30 -11.15 -15.67
C ALA A 29 14.85 -9.74 -15.31
N LEU A 30 14.68 -9.31 -14.07
CA LEU A 30 15.22 -8.04 -13.59
C LEU A 30 16.74 -8.09 -13.40
N ASN A 31 17.29 -9.21 -12.95
CA ASN A 31 18.73 -9.42 -12.87
C ASN A 31 19.40 -9.42 -14.24
N PHE A 32 18.74 -10.01 -15.26
CA PHE A 32 19.20 -9.95 -16.65
C PHE A 32 19.10 -8.55 -17.27
N ALA A 33 18.05 -7.77 -16.95
CA ALA A 33 17.82 -6.45 -17.53
C ALA A 33 18.59 -5.30 -16.84
N TYR A 34 18.85 -5.41 -15.53
CA TYR A 34 19.44 -4.32 -14.73
C TYR A 34 20.75 -4.70 -14.01
N GLY A 35 21.28 -5.92 -14.21
CA GLY A 35 22.58 -6.34 -13.68
C GLY A 35 22.63 -6.45 -12.14
N THR A 36 21.48 -6.45 -11.48
CA THR A 36 21.34 -6.58 -10.02
C THR A 36 21.38 -8.06 -9.59
N SER A 37 21.67 -8.33 -8.31
CA SER A 37 21.67 -9.68 -7.71
C SER A 37 20.47 -9.89 -6.78
N TYR A 38 19.24 -9.67 -7.28
CA TYR A 38 18.04 -9.98 -6.50
C TYR A 38 17.92 -11.49 -6.31
N SER A 39 17.93 -11.96 -5.07
CA SER A 39 17.64 -13.36 -4.73
C SER A 39 16.24 -13.73 -5.22
N ASP A 40 16.08 -14.94 -5.73
CA ASP A 40 14.80 -15.48 -6.25
C ASP A 40 13.62 -15.34 -5.27
N ASN A 41 13.92 -15.29 -3.96
CA ASN A 41 12.95 -15.14 -2.89
C ASN A 41 12.62 -13.67 -2.52
N PHE A 42 13.25 -12.67 -3.13
CA PHE A 42 13.08 -11.27 -2.75
C PHE A 42 11.63 -10.79 -2.91
N PHE A 43 10.99 -11.09 -4.04
CA PHE A 43 9.59 -10.73 -4.30
C PHE A 43 8.62 -11.50 -3.42
N PHE A 44 8.91 -12.77 -3.15
CA PHE A 44 8.11 -13.60 -2.24
C PHE A 44 8.18 -13.06 -0.80
N ASN A 45 9.38 -12.77 -0.29
CA ASN A 45 9.57 -12.23 1.05
C ASN A 45 8.89 -10.85 1.20
N LYS A 46 8.98 -10.00 0.18
CA LYS A 46 8.28 -8.70 0.19
C LYS A 46 6.75 -8.87 0.24
N GLN A 47 6.20 -9.80 -0.53
CA GLN A 47 4.77 -10.10 -0.50
C GLN A 47 4.34 -10.67 0.86
N LEU A 48 5.13 -11.58 1.42
CA LEU A 48 4.87 -12.18 2.73
C LEU A 48 4.85 -11.12 3.84
N ILE A 49 5.83 -10.20 3.86
CA ILE A 49 5.87 -9.08 4.81
C ILE A 49 4.62 -8.19 4.63
N SER A 50 4.23 -7.90 3.39
CA SER A 50 3.03 -7.09 3.11
C SER A 50 1.74 -7.76 3.61
N VAL A 51 1.62 -9.09 3.46
CA VAL A 51 0.46 -9.85 3.94
C VAL A 51 0.42 -9.84 5.46
N VAL A 52 1.55 -10.11 6.13
CA VAL A 52 1.65 -10.05 7.60
C VAL A 52 1.28 -8.66 8.12
N LEU A 53 1.84 -7.60 7.52
CA LEU A 53 1.54 -6.22 7.89
C LEU A 53 0.05 -5.90 7.71
N SER A 54 -0.56 -6.41 6.65
CA SER A 54 -1.99 -6.22 6.37
C SER A 54 -2.88 -6.92 7.39
N VAL A 55 -2.54 -8.14 7.82
CA VAL A 55 -3.26 -8.87 8.87
C VAL A 55 -3.16 -8.15 10.22
N VAL A 56 -1.97 -7.65 10.57
CA VAL A 56 -1.76 -6.86 11.79
C VAL A 56 -2.55 -5.55 11.74
N ALA A 57 -2.50 -4.84 10.62
CA ALA A 57 -3.27 -3.61 10.43
C ALA A 57 -4.78 -3.86 10.49
N PHE A 58 -5.26 -4.97 9.92
CA PHE A 58 -6.67 -5.37 10.00
C PHE A 58 -7.10 -5.66 11.43
N ALA A 59 -6.29 -6.41 12.19
CA ALA A 59 -6.57 -6.71 13.60
C ALA A 59 -6.62 -5.42 14.45
N PHE A 60 -5.70 -4.50 14.22
CA PHE A 60 -5.69 -3.19 14.89
C PHE A 60 -6.93 -2.36 14.55
N CYS A 61 -7.31 -2.28 13.27
CA CYS A 61 -8.53 -1.60 12.83
C CYS A 61 -9.81 -2.26 13.38
N ALA A 62 -9.84 -3.58 13.53
CA ALA A 62 -10.98 -4.29 14.14
C ALA A 62 -11.15 -3.97 15.63
N TRP A 63 -10.06 -3.60 16.31
CA TRP A 63 -10.08 -3.18 17.71
C TRP A 63 -10.46 -1.71 17.90
N LEU A 64 -10.32 -0.88 16.87
CA LEU A 64 -10.66 0.54 16.91
C LEU A 64 -12.19 0.75 16.85
N PRO A 65 -12.79 1.49 17.79
CA PRO A 65 -14.22 1.78 17.74
C PRO A 65 -14.53 2.70 16.56
N TYR A 66 -15.40 2.23 15.66
CA TYR A 66 -15.86 2.95 14.45
C TYR A 66 -16.26 4.40 14.74
N ARG A 67 -16.92 4.64 15.89
CA ARG A 67 -17.41 5.97 16.27
C ARG A 67 -16.29 7.00 16.45
N LEU A 68 -15.13 6.62 17.00
CA LEU A 68 -13.99 7.53 17.12
C LEU A 68 -13.42 7.87 15.74
N LEU A 69 -13.33 6.87 14.86
CA LEU A 69 -12.76 7.03 13.53
C LEU A 69 -13.61 7.96 12.66
N VAL A 70 -14.94 7.82 12.75
CA VAL A 70 -15.91 8.57 11.93
C VAL A 70 -16.24 9.94 12.50
N GLU A 71 -16.42 10.11 13.82
CA GLU A 71 -16.81 11.42 14.38
C GLU A 71 -15.62 12.36 14.58
N LYS A 72 -14.41 11.86 14.93
CA LYS A 72 -13.25 12.72 15.26
C LYS A 72 -12.16 12.75 14.21
N PHE A 73 -11.93 11.65 13.50
CA PHE A 73 -10.78 11.51 12.60
C PHE A 73 -11.13 11.64 11.12
N SER A 74 -12.41 11.55 10.78
CA SER A 74 -12.92 11.57 9.42
C SER A 74 -12.41 12.74 8.56
N THR A 75 -12.65 13.98 8.98
CA THR A 75 -12.13 15.18 8.29
C THR A 75 -10.60 15.21 8.27
N LYS A 76 -9.94 14.76 9.34
CA LYS A 76 -8.47 14.76 9.42
C LYS A 76 -7.84 13.79 8.43
N ILE A 77 -8.37 12.57 8.31
CA ILE A 77 -7.86 11.55 7.38
C ILE A 77 -8.05 12.00 5.92
N PHE A 78 -9.19 12.62 5.60
CA PHE A 78 -9.43 13.16 4.27
C PHE A 78 -8.47 14.31 3.93
N VAL A 79 -8.33 15.29 4.82
CA VAL A 79 -7.43 16.42 4.62
C VAL A 79 -5.96 15.98 4.56
N THR A 80 -5.54 15.03 5.40
CA THR A 80 -4.17 14.51 5.33
C THR A 80 -3.91 13.73 4.05
N GLY A 81 -4.88 12.92 3.57
CA GLY A 81 -4.79 12.25 2.28
C GLY A 81 -4.64 13.23 1.12
N LEU A 82 -5.42 14.31 1.13
CA LEU A 82 -5.36 15.36 0.10
C LEU A 82 -4.04 16.13 0.19
N ALA A 83 -3.62 16.51 1.39
CA ALA A 83 -2.35 17.17 1.64
C ALA A 83 -1.16 16.30 1.16
N LEU A 84 -1.20 14.99 1.39
CA LEU A 84 -0.17 14.07 0.93
C LEU A 84 -0.14 13.93 -0.61
N CYS A 85 -1.29 13.96 -1.28
CA CYS A 85 -1.34 14.01 -2.74
C CYS A 85 -0.71 15.30 -3.28
N VAL A 86 -1.04 16.46 -2.68
CA VAL A 86 -0.44 17.74 -3.04
C VAL A 86 1.06 17.73 -2.77
N LEU A 87 1.48 17.24 -1.61
CA LEU A 87 2.88 17.09 -1.24
C LEU A 87 3.62 16.18 -2.22
N LEU A 88 2.98 15.13 -2.73
CA LEU A 88 3.58 14.26 -3.74
C LEU A 88 3.85 14.99 -5.06
N VAL A 89 2.93 15.86 -5.50
CA VAL A 89 3.14 16.71 -6.68
C VAL A 89 4.28 17.70 -6.44
N PHE A 90 4.34 18.33 -5.27
CA PHE A 90 5.45 19.25 -4.93
C PHE A 90 6.80 18.52 -4.84
N CYS A 91 6.87 17.40 -4.12
CA CYS A 91 8.11 16.64 -3.95
C CYS A 91 8.58 15.98 -5.25
N GLY A 92 7.65 15.52 -6.08
CA GLY A 92 7.94 14.89 -7.37
C GLY A 92 8.23 15.92 -8.46
N ALA A 93 7.23 16.72 -8.84
CA ALA A 93 7.30 17.59 -10.00
C ALA A 93 8.13 18.87 -9.79
N VAL A 94 8.19 19.38 -8.55
CA VAL A 94 8.91 20.64 -8.26
C VAL A 94 10.32 20.37 -7.72
N LEU A 95 10.44 19.46 -6.74
CA LEU A 95 11.70 19.23 -6.04
C LEU A 95 12.52 18.04 -6.58
N ASN A 96 11.96 17.20 -7.47
CA ASN A 96 12.61 16.01 -8.04
C ASN A 96 13.35 15.16 -6.99
N LEU A 97 12.73 14.95 -5.83
CA LEU A 97 13.33 14.20 -4.74
C LEU A 97 13.37 12.70 -5.08
N SER A 98 14.48 12.03 -4.78
CA SER A 98 14.69 10.61 -5.08
C SER A 98 13.65 9.66 -4.46
N PHE A 99 12.94 10.10 -3.41
CA PHE A 99 11.86 9.35 -2.77
C PHE A 99 10.51 9.46 -3.50
N ALA A 100 10.34 10.44 -4.38
CA ALA A 100 9.16 10.63 -5.22
C ALA A 100 9.57 10.43 -6.69
N SER A 101 9.94 9.20 -7.03
CA SER A 101 10.38 8.86 -8.38
C SER A 101 9.21 8.79 -9.35
N GLU A 102 9.45 9.22 -10.58
CA GLU A 102 8.51 9.09 -11.68
C GLU A 102 8.39 7.62 -12.08
N THR A 103 7.16 7.11 -12.17
CA THR A 103 6.91 5.76 -12.69
C THR A 103 5.89 5.85 -13.80
N ASN A 104 6.34 5.56 -15.03
CA ASN A 104 5.53 5.61 -16.26
C ASN A 104 4.96 7.01 -16.55
N GLY A 105 5.74 8.10 -16.52
CA GLY A 105 5.25 9.43 -16.88
C GLY A 105 4.59 10.21 -15.74
N ALA A 106 4.49 9.65 -14.53
CA ALA A 106 3.73 10.25 -13.43
C ALA A 106 4.30 9.96 -12.04
N TYR A 107 4.22 10.96 -11.17
CA TYR A 107 4.47 10.82 -9.74
C TYR A 107 3.22 10.25 -9.06
N ARG A 108 3.34 9.05 -8.46
CA ARG A 108 2.21 8.34 -7.83
C ARG A 108 2.52 7.74 -6.47
N TRP A 109 3.79 7.45 -6.22
CA TRP A 109 4.25 6.68 -5.07
C TRP A 109 5.32 7.45 -4.31
N PHE A 110 5.26 7.38 -2.99
CA PHE A 110 6.40 7.68 -2.15
C PHE A 110 7.18 6.37 -1.92
N TYR A 111 8.40 6.32 -2.42
CA TYR A 111 9.30 5.18 -2.26
C TYR A 111 10.15 5.39 -1.02
N ILE A 112 9.74 4.85 0.13
CA ILE A 112 10.44 5.00 1.41
C ILE A 112 11.44 3.84 1.59
N GLY A 113 12.24 3.57 0.54
CA GLY A 113 13.28 2.53 0.52
C GLY A 113 12.85 1.21 1.16
N GLY A 114 13.46 0.88 2.32
CA GLY A 114 13.26 -0.37 3.06
C GLY A 114 11.93 -0.50 3.81
N LEU A 115 11.17 0.60 4.01
CA LEU A 115 9.84 0.57 4.62
C LEU A 115 8.72 0.31 3.59
N GLY A 116 9.06 0.28 2.30
CA GLY A 116 8.13 0.02 1.21
C GLY A 116 7.70 1.26 0.44
N SER A 117 6.64 1.11 -0.33
CA SER A 117 6.07 2.16 -1.18
C SER A 117 4.70 2.56 -0.65
N PHE A 118 4.49 3.83 -0.38
CA PHE A 118 3.23 4.35 0.12
C PHE A 118 2.50 5.13 -0.98
N GLN A 119 1.21 4.84 -1.18
CA GLN A 119 0.39 5.52 -2.17
C GLN A 119 -0.60 6.47 -1.48
N PRO A 120 -0.42 7.80 -1.61
CA PRO A 120 -1.33 8.78 -0.99
C PRO A 120 -2.78 8.65 -1.43
N SER A 121 -3.02 8.18 -2.66
CA SER A 121 -4.37 7.99 -3.19
C SER A 121 -5.14 6.89 -2.46
N GLU A 122 -4.48 5.90 -1.86
CA GLU A 122 -5.14 4.88 -1.06
C GLU A 122 -5.68 5.47 0.25
N LEU A 123 -4.87 6.30 0.92
CA LEU A 123 -5.30 7.02 2.12
C LEU A 123 -6.42 8.01 1.79
N LEU A 124 -6.34 8.72 0.67
CA LEU A 124 -7.39 9.65 0.25
C LEU A 124 -8.71 8.93 -0.02
N LYS A 125 -8.69 7.78 -0.72
CA LYS A 125 -9.91 6.97 -0.97
C LYS A 125 -10.54 6.50 0.34
N PHE A 126 -9.72 5.99 1.25
CA PHE A 126 -10.19 5.58 2.58
C PHE A 126 -10.75 6.76 3.37
N GLY A 127 -10.03 7.89 3.38
CA GLY A 127 -10.46 9.14 4.02
C GLY A 127 -11.77 9.67 3.45
N ALA A 128 -11.96 9.64 2.14
CA ALA A 128 -13.19 10.06 1.48
C ALA A 128 -14.39 9.18 1.88
N LEU A 129 -14.19 7.86 1.98
CA LEU A 129 -15.23 6.93 2.42
C LEU A 129 -15.65 7.23 3.87
N VAL A 130 -14.69 7.39 4.77
CA VAL A 130 -14.94 7.72 6.18
C VAL A 130 -15.55 9.12 6.33
N PHE A 131 -15.12 10.09 5.50
CA PHE A 131 -15.69 11.43 5.39
C PHE A 131 -17.17 11.37 5.08
N VAL A 132 -17.54 10.80 3.93
CA VAL A 132 -18.93 10.69 3.50
C VAL A 132 -19.78 9.90 4.50
N ALA A 133 -19.26 8.83 5.10
CA ALA A 133 -19.98 8.04 6.10
C ALA A 133 -20.22 8.80 7.43
N GLY A 134 -19.42 9.84 7.70
CA GLY A 134 -19.55 10.70 8.88
C GLY A 134 -20.42 11.94 8.66
N PHE A 135 -20.74 12.28 7.41
CA PHE A 135 -21.76 13.30 7.12
C PHE A 135 -23.13 12.74 7.49
N LYS A 136 -23.63 13.20 8.63
CA LYS A 136 -25.04 13.16 8.99
C LYS A 136 -25.68 14.51 8.70
#